data_AF-A0A8J2EI23-F1
#
_entry.id   AF-A0A8J2EI23-F1
#
_cell.length_a   1.000
_cell.length_b   1.000
_cell.length_c   1.000
_cell.angle_alpha   90.00
_cell.angle_beta   90.00
_cell.angle_gamma   90.00
#
_symmetry.space_group_name_H-M   'P 1'
#
loop_
_entity.id
_entity.type
_entity.pdbx_description
1 polymer ?
#
loop_
_entity_poly.entity_id
_entity_poly.type
_entity_poly.pdbx_seq_one_letter_code
_entity_poly.pdbx_strand_id
1 'polypeptide(L)'
;MAISSCSDDVECGEPWHGECSSGKKCSCKENNVAINVSTCYPLLNGLCWCDEQCVTKNSICLDYHCLCETGYIPVANNLCDRANL
;
A
#
# COMPACT_ATOMS: atom_id res chain seq x y z
N MET A 1 6.29 -2.76 10.37
CA MET A 1 5.20 -2.87 11.37
C MET A 1 5.33 -4.00 12.39
N ALA A 2 6.14 -5.05 12.16
CA ALA A 2 6.09 -6.30 12.93
C ALA A 2 6.56 -6.27 14.42
N ILE A 3 6.65 -5.09 15.06
CA ILE A 3 7.22 -4.94 16.41
C ILE A 3 6.12 -4.75 17.47
N SER A 4 4.92 -4.28 17.11
CA SER A 4 3.80 -4.15 18.05
C SER A 4 2.91 -5.40 18.06
N SER A 5 2.63 -5.89 19.27
CA SER A 5 1.51 -6.81 19.50
C SER A 5 0.18 -6.07 19.34
N CYS A 6 -0.85 -6.76 18.86
CA CYS A 6 -2.17 -6.16 18.64
C CYS A 6 -3.31 -7.12 19.00
N SER A 7 -4.48 -6.56 19.33
CA SER A 7 -5.73 -7.32 19.47
C SER A 7 -6.61 -7.22 18.23
N ASP A 8 -6.61 -6.06 17.57
CA ASP A 8 -7.37 -5.71 16.37
C ASP A 8 -6.61 -4.72 15.46
N ASP A 9 -7.17 -4.42 14.30
CA ASP A 9 -6.56 -3.55 13.28
C ASP A 9 -6.32 -2.11 13.75
N VAL A 10 -7.14 -1.58 14.67
CA VAL A 10 -7.02 -0.16 15.07
C VAL A 10 -5.77 0.09 15.93
N GLU A 11 -5.25 -0.96 16.57
CA GLU A 11 -3.97 -0.92 17.29
C GLU A 11 -2.75 -0.88 16.34
N CYS A 12 -2.95 -1.14 15.04
CA CYS A 12 -1.88 -1.14 14.02
C CYS A 12 -1.71 0.20 13.30
N GLY A 13 -2.24 1.27 13.90
CA GLY A 13 -2.11 2.63 13.39
C GLY A 13 -3.25 2.98 12.45
N GLU A 14 -2.92 3.18 11.18
CA GLU A 14 -3.88 3.56 10.16
C GLU A 14 -4.65 2.30 9.70
N PRO A 15 -5.97 2.17 9.99
CA PRO A 15 -6.69 0.89 9.83
C PRO A 15 -6.88 0.45 8.38
N TRP A 16 -6.56 1.30 7.41
CA TRP A 16 -6.78 1.02 6.00
C TRP A 16 -5.56 0.37 5.35
N HIS A 17 -4.37 0.59 5.92
CA HIS A 17 -3.13 -0.01 5.43
C HIS A 17 -2.51 -1.04 6.38
N GLY A 18 -2.87 -1.02 7.67
CA GLY A 18 -2.41 -1.96 8.66
C GLY A 18 -3.51 -2.90 9.17
N GLU A 19 -3.12 -4.13 9.49
CA GLU A 19 -3.98 -5.16 10.06
C GLU A 19 -3.31 -5.87 11.24
N CYS A 20 -4.13 -6.41 12.13
CA CYS A 20 -3.68 -7.32 13.15
C CYS A 20 -3.71 -8.76 12.65
N SER A 21 -2.53 -9.32 12.37
CA SER A 21 -2.40 -10.69 11.91
C SER A 21 -2.90 -11.71 12.94
N SER A 22 -3.14 -12.94 12.49
CA SER A 22 -3.47 -14.08 13.36
C SER A 22 -2.41 -14.35 14.44
N GLY A 23 -1.15 -13.96 14.18
CA GLY A 23 -0.05 -14.00 15.14
C GLY A 23 -0.06 -12.90 16.18
N LYS A 24 -1.14 -12.09 16.27
CA LYS A 24 -1.29 -10.94 17.18
C LYS A 24 -0.17 -9.93 17.03
N LYS A 25 0.25 -9.70 15.78
CA LYS A 25 1.27 -8.72 15.39
C LYS A 25 0.75 -7.87 14.24
N CYS A 26 1.14 -6.60 14.23
CA CYS A 26 0.79 -5.71 13.14
C CYS A 26 1.53 -6.06 11.84
N SER A 27 0.77 -6.23 10.76
CA SER A 27 1.25 -6.44 9.38
C SER A 27 0.53 -5.49 8.42
N CYS A 28 1.10 -5.26 7.24
CA CYS A 28 0.41 -4.48 6.22
C CYS A 28 -0.73 -5.32 5.63
N LYS A 29 -1.84 -4.66 5.27
CA LYS A 29 -2.93 -5.26 4.50
C LYS A 29 -2.48 -5.66 3.10
N GLU A 30 -3.31 -6.43 2.41
CA GLU A 30 -3.09 -6.75 1.00
C GLU A 30 -2.90 -5.46 0.17
N ASN A 31 -2.02 -5.53 -0.85
CA ASN A 31 -1.62 -4.39 -1.68
C ASN A 31 -1.06 -3.20 -0.89
N ASN A 32 -0.49 -3.43 0.30
CA ASN A 32 0.26 -2.44 1.06
C ASN A 32 1.64 -2.99 1.42
N VAL A 33 2.62 -2.08 1.56
CA VAL A 33 4.00 -2.42 1.91
C VAL A 33 4.49 -1.55 3.06
N ALA A 34 5.30 -2.14 3.94
CA ALA A 34 5.91 -1.41 5.04
C ALA A 34 7.01 -0.51 4.50
N ILE A 35 6.80 0.80 4.52
CA ILE A 35 7.82 1.79 4.13
C ILE A 35 8.77 2.12 5.30
N ASN A 36 8.33 1.87 6.53
CA ASN A 36 9.14 1.97 7.73
C ASN A 36 8.63 1.02 8.83
N VAL A 37 9.15 1.16 10.05
CA VAL A 37 8.82 0.28 11.18
C VAL A 37 7.36 0.35 11.62
N SER A 38 6.62 1.42 11.33
CA SER A 38 5.26 1.69 11.82
C SER A 38 4.26 2.11 10.74
N THR A 39 4.67 2.23 9.48
CA THR A 39 3.81 2.76 8.41
C THR A 39 3.76 1.79 7.23
N CYS A 40 2.55 1.47 6.80
CA CYS A 40 2.27 0.78 5.55
C CYS A 40 1.64 1.76 4.57
N TYR A 41 2.12 1.76 3.34
CA TYR A 41 1.55 2.55 2.24
C TYR A 41 1.14 1.63 1.08
N PRO A 42 0.19 2.07 0.26
CA PRO A 42 -0.35 1.28 -0.83
C PRO A 42 0.65 1.04 -1.96
N LEU A 43 0.65 -0.20 -2.44
CA LEU A 43 1.12 -0.63 -3.75
C LEU A 43 0.00 -0.42 -4.78
N LEU A 44 0.17 -0.89 -6.02
CA LEU A 44 -0.90 -0.83 -7.02
C LEU A 44 -2.15 -1.58 -6.56
N ASN A 45 -3.32 -1.01 -6.85
CA ASN A 45 -4.63 -1.42 -6.35
C ASN A 45 -4.80 -1.36 -4.82
N GLY A 46 -3.82 -0.82 -4.09
CA GLY A 46 -3.99 -0.46 -2.68
C GLY A 46 -4.81 0.82 -2.55
N LEU A 47 -5.56 0.92 -1.45
CA LEU A 47 -6.36 2.11 -1.14
C LEU A 47 -5.47 3.34 -0.95
N CYS A 48 -5.92 4.51 -1.40
CA CYS A 48 -5.20 5.78 -1.23
C CYS A 48 -6.18 6.96 -1.17
N TRP A 49 -5.67 8.11 -0.76
CA TRP A 49 -6.37 9.41 -0.74
C TRP A 49 -5.65 10.49 -1.55
N CYS A 50 -4.32 10.38 -1.72
CA CYS A 50 -3.54 11.27 -2.57
C CYS A 50 -2.36 10.54 -3.22
N ASP A 51 -1.82 11.13 -4.28
CA ASP A 51 -0.77 10.51 -5.12
C ASP A 51 0.50 10.18 -4.32
N GLU A 52 0.85 11.01 -3.32
CA GLU A 52 2.06 10.83 -2.51
C GLU A 52 2.05 9.57 -1.64
N GLN A 53 0.88 8.95 -1.44
CA GLN A 53 0.78 7.69 -0.71
C GLN A 53 1.16 6.48 -1.57
N CYS A 54 1.06 6.59 -2.90
CA CYS A 54 1.35 5.49 -3.80
C CYS A 54 2.86 5.24 -3.92
N VAL A 55 3.33 4.12 -3.35
CA VAL A 55 4.76 3.81 -3.27
C VAL A 55 5.36 3.47 -4.64
N THR A 56 4.54 2.91 -5.53
CA THR A 56 4.96 2.51 -6.86
C THR A 56 5.33 3.74 -7.68
N LYS A 57 6.54 3.78 -8.24
CA LYS A 57 6.95 4.88 -9.13
C LYS A 57 6.04 4.95 -10.36
N ASN A 58 5.73 6.17 -10.82
CA ASN A 58 4.82 6.43 -11.94
C ASN A 58 3.40 5.89 -11.66
N SER A 59 2.94 6.02 -10.42
CA SER A 59 1.57 5.73 -10.03
C SER A 59 0.94 6.93 -9.35
N ILE A 60 -0.37 7.03 -9.47
CA ILE A 60 -1.23 8.10 -8.94
C ILE A 60 -2.39 7.48 -8.19
N CYS A 61 -3.00 8.27 -7.31
CA CYS A 61 -4.21 7.89 -6.63
C CYS A 61 -5.42 8.29 -7.47
N LEU A 62 -6.04 7.30 -8.11
CA LEU A 62 -7.23 7.50 -8.94
C LEU A 62 -8.34 6.57 -8.45
N ASP A 63 -9.54 7.13 -8.26
CA ASP A 63 -10.69 6.41 -7.69
C ASP A 63 -10.36 5.67 -6.38
N TYR A 64 -9.59 6.34 -5.52
CA TYR A 64 -9.12 5.82 -4.23
C TYR A 64 -8.19 4.59 -4.31
N HIS A 65 -7.61 4.32 -5.48
CA HIS A 65 -6.65 3.23 -5.66
C HIS A 65 -5.39 3.71 -6.37
N CYS A 66 -4.24 3.16 -5.97
CA CYS A 66 -3.00 3.43 -6.67
C CYS A 66 -2.99 2.72 -8.03
N LEU A 67 -2.92 3.49 -9.10
CA LEU A 67 -2.88 3.00 -10.48
C LEU A 67 -1.69 3.60 -11.21
N CYS A 68 -1.20 2.93 -12.25
CA CYS A 68 -0.14 3.51 -13.08
C CYS A 68 -0.63 4.82 -13.73
N GLU A 69 0.23 5.84 -13.72
CA GLU A 69 -0.06 7.11 -14.34
C GLU A 69 -0.16 6.97 -15.88
N THR A 70 -0.76 7.96 -16.53
CA THR A 70 -0.92 7.98 -17.99
C THR A 70 0.41 7.75 -18.71
N GLY A 71 0.44 6.76 -19.60
CA GLY A 71 1.65 6.37 -20.35
C GLY A 71 2.42 5.19 -19.74
N TYR A 72 1.95 4.65 -18.60
CA TYR A 72 2.51 3.46 -17.98
C TYR A 72 1.45 2.36 -17.83
N ILE A 73 1.90 1.10 -17.78
CA ILE A 73 1.08 -0.09 -17.57
C ILE A 73 1.58 -0.88 -16.36
N PRO A 74 0.69 -1.54 -15.61
CA PRO A 74 1.08 -2.40 -14.49
C PRO A 74 1.73 -3.68 -15.01
N VAL A 75 2.97 -3.94 -14.60
CA VAL A 75 3.69 -5.19 -14.90
C VAL A 75 3.70 -6.12 -13.68
N ALA A 76 3.69 -5.54 -12.49
CA ALA A 76 3.53 -6.21 -11.20
C ALA A 76 2.81 -5.26 -10.24
N ASN A 77 2.40 -5.74 -9.05
CA ASN A 77 1.72 -4.90 -8.06
C ASN A 77 2.59 -3.74 -7.52
N ASN A 78 3.91 -3.75 -7.75
CA ASN A 78 4.84 -2.71 -7.35
C ASN A 78 5.62 -2.11 -8.54
N LEU A 79 5.17 -2.32 -9.78
CA LEU A 79 5.89 -1.89 -10.97
C LEU A 79 4.94 -1.38 -12.06
N CYS A 80 5.12 -0.11 -12.40
CA CYS A 80 4.61 0.51 -13.61
C CYS A 80 5.75 0.67 -14.61
N ASP A 81 5.57 0.13 -15.82
CA ASP A 81 6.52 0.29 -16.92
C ASP A 81 5.89 1.08 -18.06
N ARG A 82 6.70 1.77 -18.87
CA ARG A 82 6.17 2.56 -19.98
C ARG A 82 5.40 1.66 -20.93
N ALA A 83 4.23 2.13 -21.34
CA ALA A 83 3.53 1.52 -22.45
C ALA A 83 4.43 1.65 -23.69
N ASN A 84 4.99 0.54 -24.17
CA ASN A 84 5.64 0.51 -25.48
C ASN A 84 4.53 0.59 -26.53
N LEU A 85 4.14 1.81 -26.90
CA LEU A 85 3.28 2.12 -28.04
C LEU A 85 4.12 2.24 -29.31
#